data_AF-A0A969TDM8-F1
#
_entry.id   AF-A0A969TDM8-F1
#
_cell.length_a   1.000
_cell.length_b   1.000
_cell.length_c   1.000
_cell.angle_alpha   90.00
_cell.angle_beta   90.00
_cell.angle_gamma   90.00
#
_symmetry.space_group_name_H-M   'P 1'
#
loop_
_entity.id
_entity.type
_entity.pdbx_description
1 polymer ?
#
loop_
_entity_poly.entity_id
_entity_poly.type
_entity_poly.pdbx_seq_one_letter_code
_entity_poly.pdbx_strand_id
1 'polypeptide(L)'
;MNDQERIRVFIGSGEASLLERKVAIYSLRKHTNRELDIYVFNGTHNAIELNDEEPFLAPLSLKLKYRNITEFSLYRYLIPQLCNYQGKAIYIDSDIICLSDIGKLFDSPLGDGDFLAKKDAYIHVGWELWALSVMLIDCQKCRFDLETYYQEIAQGLYNYTDFACMSPAFLAHHPYKIGKLDPNWNVLDYVNQDTKLIHYTNLHTQPWKHPHHPDGKLWFTYFNEAIAAGYITQQDIDLSLDRAYVRRDIMNGNSPSLLKLDYIKKSIGMVKKSVRKLRQPKLA
;
A
#
# COMPACT_ATOMS: atom_id res chain seq x y z
N MET A 1 17.20 6.28 -23.23
CA MET A 1 15.85 6.02 -22.68
C MET A 1 14.90 7.01 -23.31
N ASN A 2 13.66 6.61 -23.55
CA ASN A 2 12.66 7.51 -24.10
C ASN A 2 11.97 8.21 -22.93
N ASP A 3 12.34 9.46 -22.66
CA ASP A 3 11.72 10.28 -21.60
C ASP A 3 10.20 10.50 -21.80
N GLN A 4 9.66 10.07 -22.95
CA GLN A 4 8.23 10.09 -23.26
C GLN A 4 7.48 8.80 -22.89
N GLU A 5 8.15 7.72 -22.48
CA GLU A 5 7.47 6.48 -22.10
C GLU A 5 6.72 6.68 -20.78
N ARG A 6 5.39 6.46 -20.81
CA ARG A 6 4.53 6.48 -19.63
C ARG A 6 4.93 5.35 -18.67
N ILE A 7 5.02 5.66 -17.38
CA ILE A 7 5.39 4.68 -16.35
C ILE A 7 4.10 4.03 -15.83
N ARG A 8 3.99 2.71 -15.99
CA ARG A 8 2.91 1.92 -15.38
C ARG A 8 3.26 1.58 -13.94
N VAL A 9 2.46 2.08 -13.00
CA VAL A 9 2.60 1.81 -11.57
C VAL A 9 1.33 1.14 -11.06
N PHE A 10 1.45 -0.04 -10.50
CA PHE A 10 0.36 -0.78 -9.87
C PHE A 10 0.44 -0.63 -8.36
N ILE A 11 -0.66 -0.26 -7.73
CA ILE A 11 -0.77 -0.09 -6.27
C ILE A 11 -1.70 -1.18 -5.73
N GLY A 12 -1.19 -2.03 -4.85
CA GLY A 12 -2.02 -2.96 -4.08
C GLY A 12 -2.78 -2.22 -2.98
N SER A 13 -4.11 -2.24 -3.01
CA SER A 13 -4.96 -1.56 -2.02
C SER A 13 -6.28 -2.31 -1.75
N GLY A 14 -7.05 -1.82 -0.79
CA GLY A 14 -8.46 -2.11 -0.64
C GLY A 14 -9.19 -0.92 -0.03
N GLU A 15 -10.44 -1.11 0.37
CA GLU A 15 -11.25 -0.09 1.03
C GLU A 15 -10.63 0.35 2.36
N ALA A 16 -10.03 -0.58 3.10
CA ALA A 16 -9.38 -0.27 4.37
C ALA A 16 -8.10 0.55 4.19
N SER A 17 -7.60 0.64 2.96
CA SER A 17 -6.38 1.36 2.61
C SER A 17 -6.59 2.63 1.79
N LEU A 18 -7.81 3.18 1.82
CA LEU A 18 -8.20 4.35 1.03
C LEU A 18 -7.25 5.55 1.22
N LEU A 19 -6.95 5.94 2.46
CA LEU A 19 -6.14 7.15 2.72
C LEU A 19 -4.67 6.92 2.41
N GLU A 20 -4.06 5.82 2.86
CA GLU A 20 -2.67 5.53 2.55
C GLU A 20 -2.44 5.36 1.05
N ARG A 21 -3.37 4.71 0.32
CA ARG A 21 -3.35 4.64 -1.15
C ARG A 21 -3.31 6.03 -1.78
N LYS A 22 -4.21 6.93 -1.36
CA LYS A 22 -4.28 8.29 -1.92
C LYS A 22 -3.04 9.12 -1.58
N VAL A 23 -2.46 8.92 -0.40
CA VAL A 23 -1.15 9.49 -0.02
C VAL A 23 -0.04 8.96 -0.93
N ALA A 24 -0.02 7.64 -1.21
CA ALA A 24 0.96 7.03 -2.13
C ALA A 24 0.85 7.62 -3.54
N ILE A 25 -0.38 7.71 -4.09
CA ILE A 25 -0.66 8.32 -5.40
C ILE A 25 -0.15 9.77 -5.46
N TYR A 26 -0.49 10.58 -4.45
CA TYR A 26 -0.02 11.96 -4.37
C TYR A 26 1.51 12.03 -4.34
N SER A 27 2.17 11.18 -3.54
CA SER A 27 3.62 11.15 -3.45
C SER A 27 4.30 10.80 -4.77
N LEU A 28 3.75 9.84 -5.54
CA LEU A 28 4.25 9.51 -6.87
C LEU A 28 4.16 10.72 -7.81
N ARG A 29 2.96 11.33 -7.90
CA ARG A 29 2.70 12.49 -8.76
C ARG A 29 3.52 13.73 -8.37
N LYS A 30 3.84 13.87 -7.07
CA LYS A 30 4.68 14.97 -6.57
C LYS A 30 6.14 14.87 -7.01
N HIS A 31 6.68 13.65 -7.09
CA HIS A 31 8.12 13.44 -7.26
C HIS A 31 8.55 13.06 -8.67
N THR A 32 7.62 12.88 -9.59
CA THR A 32 7.93 12.58 -10.99
C THR A 32 7.23 13.55 -11.93
N ASN A 33 7.97 13.98 -12.95
CA ASN A 33 7.41 14.74 -14.06
C ASN A 33 7.07 13.85 -15.26
N ARG A 34 7.41 12.55 -15.19
CA ARG A 34 7.00 11.59 -16.22
C ARG A 34 5.53 11.25 -16.03
N GLU A 35 4.84 11.09 -17.15
CA GLU A 35 3.46 10.64 -17.17
C GLU A 35 3.34 9.25 -16.54
N LEU A 36 2.45 9.10 -15.55
CA LEU A 36 2.14 7.82 -14.92
C LEU A 36 0.78 7.29 -15.35
N ASP A 37 0.73 5.98 -15.59
CA ASP A 37 -0.48 5.18 -15.61
C ASP A 37 -0.56 4.44 -14.28
N ILE A 38 -1.36 4.97 -13.35
CA ILE A 38 -1.52 4.40 -12.02
C ILE A 38 -2.71 3.45 -12.05
N TYR A 39 -2.43 2.17 -11.93
CA TYR A 39 -3.41 1.13 -11.72
C TYR A 39 -3.54 0.88 -10.23
N VAL A 40 -4.76 0.84 -9.73
CA VAL A 40 -5.03 0.54 -8.33
C VAL A 40 -5.83 -0.75 -8.27
N PHE A 41 -5.25 -1.77 -7.65
CA PHE A 41 -5.99 -2.96 -7.27
C PHE A 41 -6.87 -2.64 -6.07
N ASN A 42 -8.19 -2.70 -6.23
CA ASN A 42 -9.13 -2.68 -5.12
C ASN A 42 -9.51 -4.12 -4.76
N GLY A 43 -8.73 -4.68 -3.84
CA GLY A 43 -8.83 -6.06 -3.39
C GLY A 43 -10.18 -6.43 -2.79
N THR A 44 -10.81 -5.49 -2.09
CA THR A 44 -12.14 -5.63 -1.49
C THR A 44 -13.19 -5.92 -2.56
N HIS A 45 -13.13 -5.18 -3.67
CA HIS A 45 -14.12 -5.23 -4.75
C HIS A 45 -13.76 -6.17 -5.91
N ASN A 46 -12.54 -6.73 -5.95
CA ASN A 46 -12.02 -7.44 -7.13
C ASN A 46 -12.06 -6.58 -8.39
N ALA A 47 -11.65 -5.33 -8.24
CA ALA A 47 -11.69 -4.32 -9.29
C ALA A 47 -10.34 -3.62 -9.43
N ILE A 48 -10.16 -2.95 -10.56
CA ILE A 48 -8.99 -2.17 -10.93
C ILE A 48 -9.46 -0.79 -11.37
N GLU A 49 -8.85 0.25 -10.79
CA GLU A 49 -9.04 1.64 -11.18
C GLU A 49 -7.79 2.06 -11.98
N LEU A 50 -7.95 2.74 -13.12
CA LEU A 50 -6.83 3.30 -13.90
C LEU A 50 -6.91 4.82 -13.88
N ASN A 51 -5.99 5.47 -13.16
CA ASN A 51 -6.03 6.91 -12.91
C ASN A 51 -7.42 7.34 -12.41
N ASP A 52 -8.11 8.20 -13.17
CA ASP A 52 -9.44 8.73 -12.87
C ASP A 52 -10.55 8.08 -13.73
N GLU A 53 -10.26 6.94 -14.38
CA GLU A 53 -11.23 6.21 -15.21
C GLU A 53 -12.18 5.32 -14.39
N GLU A 54 -13.28 4.90 -15.02
CA GLU A 54 -14.24 3.98 -14.41
C GLU A 54 -13.59 2.63 -14.05
N PRO A 55 -13.87 2.05 -12.86
CA PRO A 55 -13.29 0.79 -12.46
C PRO A 55 -13.73 -0.38 -13.35
N PHE A 56 -12.83 -1.34 -13.58
CA PHE A 56 -13.13 -2.60 -14.27
C PHE A 56 -12.77 -3.82 -13.41
N LEU A 57 -13.33 -4.99 -13.73
CA LEU A 57 -13.09 -6.20 -12.93
C LEU A 57 -11.66 -6.71 -13.09
N ALA A 58 -11.04 -7.06 -11.96
CA ALA A 58 -9.75 -7.73 -11.96
C ALA A 58 -9.92 -9.19 -12.42
N PRO A 59 -9.02 -9.73 -13.25
CA PRO A 59 -9.08 -11.12 -13.72
C PRO A 59 -8.59 -12.13 -12.66
N LEU A 60 -8.93 -11.92 -11.39
CA LEU A 60 -8.63 -12.86 -10.30
C LEU A 60 -9.86 -13.71 -9.99
N SER A 61 -9.70 -15.04 -9.97
CA SER A 61 -10.77 -15.96 -9.59
C SER A 61 -11.20 -15.70 -8.15
N LEU A 62 -12.51 -15.81 -7.83
CA LEU A 62 -12.98 -15.65 -6.45
C LEU A 62 -12.36 -16.68 -5.50
N LYS A 63 -12.07 -17.88 -6.02
CA LYS A 63 -11.33 -18.95 -5.30
C LYS A 63 -9.98 -18.43 -4.80
N LEU A 64 -9.21 -17.74 -5.63
CA LEU A 64 -7.92 -17.16 -5.26
C LEU A 64 -8.11 -15.87 -4.45
N LYS A 65 -9.09 -15.03 -4.78
CA LYS A 65 -9.40 -13.81 -4.03
C LYS A 65 -9.57 -14.10 -2.54
N TYR A 66 -10.28 -15.16 -2.17
CA TYR A 66 -10.49 -15.55 -0.77
C TYR A 66 -9.26 -16.15 -0.07
N ARG A 67 -8.12 -16.29 -0.76
CA ARG A 67 -6.84 -16.74 -0.20
C ARG A 67 -5.87 -15.61 0.12
N ASN A 68 -6.24 -14.37 -0.20
CA ASN A 68 -5.49 -13.17 0.12
C ASN A 68 -5.30 -13.00 1.64
N ILE A 69 -4.08 -12.63 2.06
CA ILE A 69 -3.78 -12.29 3.46
C ILE A 69 -4.06 -10.81 3.74
N THR A 70 -3.57 -9.93 2.87
CA THR A 70 -4.05 -8.54 2.76
C THR A 70 -5.08 -8.47 1.65
N GLU A 71 -5.88 -7.40 1.57
CA GLU A 71 -6.92 -7.28 0.53
C GLU A 71 -6.37 -7.49 -0.90
N PHE A 72 -5.08 -7.21 -1.14
CA PHE A 72 -4.47 -7.09 -2.46
C PHE A 72 -3.23 -7.96 -2.73
N SER A 73 -2.75 -8.75 -1.76
CA SER A 73 -1.46 -9.48 -1.88
C SER A 73 -1.28 -10.23 -3.20
N LEU A 74 -2.30 -10.94 -3.67
CA LEU A 74 -2.24 -11.77 -4.89
C LEU A 74 -2.39 -10.99 -6.20
N TYR A 75 -2.83 -9.74 -6.17
CA TYR A 75 -3.11 -9.00 -7.41
C TYR A 75 -1.84 -8.60 -8.17
N ARG A 76 -0.69 -8.48 -7.47
CA ARG A 76 0.62 -8.19 -8.10
C ARG A 76 1.01 -9.21 -9.18
N TYR A 77 0.51 -10.43 -9.08
CA TYR A 77 0.76 -11.50 -10.05
C TYR A 77 -0.07 -11.38 -11.34
N LEU A 78 -1.08 -10.50 -11.37
CA LEU A 78 -1.86 -10.20 -12.58
C LEU A 78 -1.16 -9.21 -13.52
N ILE A 79 -0.13 -8.52 -13.03
CA ILE A 79 0.50 -7.38 -13.72
C ILE A 79 0.99 -7.73 -15.13
N PRO A 80 1.71 -8.85 -15.37
CA PRO A 80 2.12 -9.20 -16.72
C PRO A 80 0.94 -9.36 -17.68
N GLN A 81 -0.13 -10.02 -17.26
CA GLN A 81 -1.34 -10.21 -18.07
C GLN A 81 -2.04 -8.87 -18.35
N LEU A 82 -2.18 -8.00 -17.34
CA LEU A 82 -2.79 -6.67 -17.49
C LEU A 82 -1.96 -5.74 -18.39
N CYS A 83 -0.65 -5.98 -18.45
CA CYS A 83 0.27 -5.32 -19.36
C CYS A 83 0.32 -5.98 -20.76
N ASN A 84 -0.59 -6.91 -21.08
CA ASN A 84 -0.59 -7.71 -22.31
C ASN A 84 0.75 -8.41 -22.58
N TYR A 85 1.46 -8.76 -21.51
CA TYR A 85 2.82 -9.32 -21.55
C TYR A 85 3.82 -8.44 -22.31
N GLN A 86 3.70 -7.11 -22.20
CA GLN A 86 4.58 -6.15 -22.87
C GLN A 86 5.20 -5.16 -21.89
N GLY A 87 6.44 -4.77 -22.15
CA GLY A 87 7.17 -3.72 -21.44
C GLY A 87 7.46 -4.06 -19.97
N LYS A 88 7.63 -3.01 -19.17
CA LYS A 88 7.87 -3.10 -17.72
C LYS A 88 6.75 -2.47 -16.92
N ALA A 89 6.61 -2.87 -15.66
CA ALA A 89 5.69 -2.24 -14.72
C ALA A 89 6.28 -2.22 -13.31
N ILE A 90 5.91 -1.22 -12.53
CA ILE A 90 6.24 -1.15 -11.10
C ILE A 90 5.04 -1.62 -10.30
N TYR A 91 5.27 -2.36 -9.23
CA TYR A 91 4.29 -2.63 -8.20
C TYR A 91 4.74 -1.99 -6.88
N ILE A 92 3.81 -1.39 -6.14
CA ILE A 92 3.98 -0.97 -4.74
C ILE A 92 2.74 -1.35 -3.91
N ASP A 93 2.92 -1.65 -2.62
CA ASP A 93 1.81 -1.69 -1.66
C ASP A 93 1.31 -0.26 -1.33
N SER A 94 0.06 -0.10 -0.90
CA SER A 94 -0.56 1.22 -0.63
C SER A 94 0.00 1.95 0.59
N ASP A 95 0.69 1.26 1.48
CA ASP A 95 1.32 1.79 2.70
C ASP A 95 2.73 2.34 2.46
N ILE A 96 2.99 2.83 1.24
CA ILE A 96 4.27 3.36 0.78
C ILE A 96 4.18 4.86 0.47
N ILE A 97 5.25 5.61 0.79
CA ILE A 97 5.45 6.98 0.30
C ILE A 97 6.66 7.04 -0.61
N CYS A 98 6.47 7.66 -1.77
CA CYS A 98 7.52 7.97 -2.72
C CYS A 98 8.21 9.30 -2.38
N LEU A 99 9.54 9.26 -2.27
CA LEU A 99 10.40 10.40 -1.92
C LEU A 99 11.38 10.76 -3.05
N SER A 100 11.36 10.03 -4.15
CA SER A 100 12.26 10.20 -5.29
C SER A 100 11.52 9.96 -6.60
N ASP A 101 12.07 10.43 -7.71
CA ASP A 101 11.47 10.21 -9.03
C ASP A 101 11.38 8.71 -9.36
N ILE A 102 10.16 8.18 -9.38
CA ILE A 102 9.85 6.77 -9.65
C ILE A 102 10.32 6.31 -11.03
N GLY A 103 10.55 7.25 -11.98
CA GLY A 103 11.17 6.96 -13.27
C GLY A 103 12.55 6.31 -13.12
N LYS A 104 13.32 6.68 -12.09
CA LYS A 104 14.62 6.06 -11.81
C LYS A 104 14.49 4.57 -11.44
N LEU A 105 13.42 4.19 -10.75
CA LEU A 105 13.13 2.78 -10.50
C LEU A 105 12.72 2.09 -11.81
N PHE A 106 11.81 2.71 -12.57
CA PHE A 106 11.34 2.16 -13.84
C PHE A 106 12.49 1.88 -14.82
N ASP A 107 13.47 2.77 -14.82
CA ASP A 107 14.65 2.74 -15.67
C ASP A 107 15.77 1.83 -15.14
N SER A 108 15.61 1.23 -13.95
CA SER A 108 16.63 0.34 -13.40
C SER A 108 16.86 -0.88 -14.32
N PRO A 109 18.13 -1.30 -14.52
CA PRO A 109 18.44 -2.44 -15.36
C PRO A 109 17.95 -3.74 -14.70
N LEU A 110 17.08 -4.48 -15.39
CA LEU A 110 16.63 -5.82 -14.96
C LEU A 110 17.72 -6.89 -15.13
N GLY A 111 18.64 -6.67 -16.07
CA GLY A 111 19.61 -7.69 -16.49
C GLY A 111 18.90 -8.97 -16.94
N ASP A 112 19.37 -10.10 -16.44
CA ASP A 112 18.75 -11.41 -16.68
C ASP A 112 17.55 -11.70 -15.76
N GLY A 113 17.21 -10.78 -14.85
CA GLY A 113 16.08 -10.92 -13.95
C GLY A 113 14.73 -10.85 -14.68
N ASP A 114 13.78 -11.65 -14.20
CA ASP A 114 12.37 -11.57 -14.53
C ASP A 114 11.71 -10.38 -13.81
N PHE A 115 12.16 -10.10 -12.58
CA PHE A 115 11.78 -8.91 -11.83
C PHE A 115 12.85 -8.54 -10.80
N LEU A 116 12.81 -7.28 -10.32
CA LEU A 116 13.60 -6.82 -9.17
C LEU A 116 12.73 -6.77 -7.93
N ALA A 117 13.27 -7.23 -6.79
CA ALA A 117 12.64 -7.12 -5.48
C ALA A 117 13.70 -6.93 -4.38
N LYS A 118 13.28 -6.47 -3.19
CA LYS A 118 14.21 -6.28 -2.06
C LYS A 118 14.61 -7.65 -1.50
N LYS A 119 15.89 -7.99 -1.56
CA LYS A 119 16.44 -9.19 -0.93
C LYS A 119 16.65 -9.00 0.57
N ASP A 120 16.59 -10.09 1.32
CA ASP A 120 16.93 -10.17 2.75
C ASP A 120 16.03 -9.27 3.62
N ALA A 121 14.77 -9.11 3.22
CA ALA A 121 13.83 -8.22 3.89
C ALA A 121 13.35 -8.73 5.26
N TYR A 122 13.53 -10.02 5.54
CA TYR A 122 13.05 -10.69 6.74
C TYR A 122 14.17 -11.47 7.43
N ILE A 123 15.29 -10.80 7.72
CA ILE A 123 16.49 -11.43 8.30
C ILE A 123 16.21 -12.25 9.58
N HIS A 124 15.15 -11.90 10.32
CA HIS A 124 14.72 -12.59 11.53
C HIS A 124 13.91 -13.88 11.27
N VAL A 125 13.38 -14.03 10.06
CA VAL A 125 12.60 -15.20 9.60
C VAL A 125 13.49 -16.16 8.81
N GLY A 126 14.39 -15.64 7.98
CA GLY A 126 15.31 -16.44 7.20
C GLY A 126 16.17 -15.61 6.26
N TRP A 127 17.32 -16.18 5.89
CA TRP A 127 18.20 -15.66 4.84
C TRP A 127 17.63 -16.03 3.47
N GLU A 128 17.86 -15.22 2.43
CA GLU A 128 17.40 -15.49 1.04
C GLU A 128 15.89 -15.31 0.78
N LEU A 129 15.18 -14.58 1.64
CA LEU A 129 13.77 -14.20 1.40
C LEU A 129 13.66 -12.83 0.71
N TRP A 130 12.62 -12.65 -0.09
CA TRP A 130 12.36 -11.45 -0.87
C TRP A 130 11.11 -10.71 -0.39
N ALA A 131 11.20 -9.40 -0.19
CA ALA A 131 10.01 -8.56 0.00
C ALA A 131 9.48 -8.09 -1.34
N LEU A 132 8.24 -8.49 -1.62
CA LEU A 132 7.54 -8.18 -2.86
C LEU A 132 6.71 -6.90 -2.78
N SER A 133 6.73 -6.17 -1.65
CA SER A 133 5.99 -4.92 -1.46
C SER A 133 6.39 -3.80 -2.43
N VAL A 134 7.56 -3.92 -3.06
CA VAL A 134 8.00 -3.14 -4.21
C VAL A 134 8.62 -4.06 -5.24
N MET A 135 8.16 -4.00 -6.49
CA MET A 135 8.72 -4.78 -7.60
C MET A 135 8.91 -3.91 -8.85
N LEU A 136 9.98 -4.18 -9.61
CA LEU A 136 10.07 -3.80 -11.02
C LEU A 136 9.95 -5.08 -11.85
N ILE A 137 8.91 -5.21 -12.66
CA ILE A 137 8.53 -6.45 -13.32
C ILE A 137 8.81 -6.33 -14.82
N ASP A 138 9.54 -7.30 -15.38
CA ASP A 138 9.58 -7.53 -16.82
C ASP A 138 8.30 -8.26 -17.24
N CYS A 139 7.32 -7.53 -17.77
CA CYS A 139 6.04 -8.12 -18.16
C CYS A 139 6.18 -9.03 -19.39
N GLN A 140 7.25 -8.90 -20.19
CA GLN A 140 7.49 -9.78 -21.33
C GLN A 140 7.98 -11.15 -20.87
N LYS A 141 8.84 -11.22 -19.85
CA LYS A 141 9.39 -12.47 -19.30
C LYS A 141 8.49 -13.14 -18.27
N CYS A 142 7.93 -12.37 -17.34
CA CYS A 142 7.18 -12.93 -16.22
C CYS A 142 5.92 -13.67 -16.65
N ARG A 143 5.76 -14.90 -16.16
CA ARG A 143 4.52 -15.68 -16.25
C ARG A 143 4.22 -16.22 -14.87
N PHE A 144 3.15 -15.74 -14.25
CA PHE A 144 2.71 -16.21 -12.94
C PHE A 144 1.48 -17.10 -13.08
N ASP A 145 1.42 -18.19 -12.31
CA ASP A 145 0.32 -19.16 -12.31
C ASP A 145 -0.14 -19.45 -10.88
N LEU A 146 -0.97 -18.54 -10.37
CA LEU A 146 -1.51 -18.64 -9.02
C LEU A 146 -2.32 -19.92 -8.78
N GLU A 147 -3.04 -20.42 -9.78
CA GLU A 147 -3.83 -21.65 -9.61
C GLU A 147 -2.92 -22.85 -9.39
N THR A 148 -1.83 -22.96 -10.17
CA THR A 148 -0.81 -24.00 -9.96
C THR A 148 -0.14 -23.84 -8.60
N TYR A 149 0.27 -22.63 -8.19
CA TYR A 149 0.94 -22.46 -6.89
C TYR A 149 0.06 -22.91 -5.72
N TYR A 150 -1.24 -22.55 -5.75
CA TYR A 150 -2.15 -22.94 -4.68
C TYR A 150 -2.50 -24.44 -4.70
N GLN A 151 -2.47 -25.09 -5.86
CA GLN A 151 -2.58 -26.56 -5.95
C GLN A 151 -1.37 -27.23 -5.32
N GLU A 152 -0.16 -26.74 -5.57
CA GLU A 152 1.09 -27.28 -5.03
C GLU A 152 1.23 -27.02 -3.52
N ILE A 153 0.79 -25.84 -3.04
CA ILE A 153 0.67 -25.56 -1.59
C ILE A 153 -0.29 -26.55 -0.92
N ALA A 154 -1.43 -26.87 -1.56
CA ALA A 154 -2.36 -27.85 -1.04
C ALA A 154 -1.80 -29.28 -1.03
N GLN A 155 -0.84 -29.59 -1.91
CA GLN A 155 -0.10 -30.85 -1.94
C GLN A 155 1.07 -30.88 -0.95
N GLY A 156 1.42 -29.74 -0.34
CA GLY A 156 2.50 -29.63 0.64
C GLY A 156 3.91 -29.60 0.04
N LEU A 157 4.07 -29.26 -1.25
CA LEU A 157 5.40 -29.14 -1.87
C LEU A 157 6.22 -27.99 -1.28
N TYR A 158 5.53 -26.90 -0.95
CA TYR A 158 6.02 -25.75 -0.20
C TYR A 158 4.80 -25.06 0.44
N ASN A 159 5.02 -24.10 1.35
CA ASN A 159 3.92 -23.42 2.03
C ASN A 159 3.66 -22.02 1.46
N TYR A 160 2.62 -21.35 1.95
CA TYR A 160 2.29 -19.99 1.50
C TYR A 160 3.42 -18.99 1.75
N THR A 161 4.13 -19.07 2.89
CA THR A 161 5.25 -18.18 3.20
C THR A 161 6.39 -18.36 2.19
N ASP A 162 6.67 -19.60 1.78
CA ASP A 162 7.66 -19.88 0.73
C ASP A 162 7.31 -19.15 -0.58
N PHE A 163 6.05 -19.24 -1.01
CA PHE A 163 5.56 -18.52 -2.17
C PHE A 163 5.58 -16.99 -1.97
N ALA A 164 5.03 -16.50 -0.86
CA ALA A 164 4.88 -15.07 -0.59
C ALA A 164 6.22 -14.33 -0.47
N CYS A 165 7.29 -15.05 -0.11
CA CYS A 165 8.64 -14.52 0.06
C CYS A 165 9.63 -15.03 -0.99
N MET A 166 9.17 -15.75 -2.02
CA MET A 166 10.00 -16.36 -3.06
C MET A 166 11.19 -17.15 -2.48
N SER A 167 10.92 -18.00 -1.48
CA SER A 167 11.97 -18.74 -0.78
C SER A 167 12.67 -19.73 -1.72
N PRO A 168 13.86 -20.24 -1.37
CA PRO A 168 14.53 -21.28 -2.14
C PRO A 168 13.66 -22.53 -2.36
N ALA A 169 12.78 -22.88 -1.41
CA ALA A 169 11.86 -23.99 -1.56
C ALA A 169 10.85 -23.75 -2.69
N PHE A 170 10.24 -22.56 -2.76
CA PHE A 170 9.36 -22.19 -3.87
C PHE A 170 10.13 -22.11 -5.20
N LEU A 171 11.30 -21.47 -5.20
CA LEU A 171 12.10 -21.24 -6.41
C LEU A 171 12.70 -22.53 -7.00
N ALA A 172 12.82 -23.60 -6.21
CA ALA A 172 13.19 -24.93 -6.72
C ALA A 172 12.12 -25.51 -7.67
N HIS A 173 10.85 -25.15 -7.48
CA HIS A 173 9.73 -25.55 -8.35
C HIS A 173 9.45 -24.50 -9.44
N HIS A 174 9.61 -23.22 -9.12
CA HIS A 174 9.33 -22.10 -10.02
C HIS A 174 10.56 -21.20 -10.14
N PRO A 175 11.49 -21.49 -11.07
CA PRO A 175 12.83 -20.91 -11.07
C PRO A 175 12.88 -19.47 -11.62
N TYR A 176 12.12 -18.56 -11.01
CA TYR A 176 12.19 -17.12 -11.30
C TYR A 176 13.58 -16.58 -11.04
N LYS A 177 14.11 -15.81 -11.99
CA LYS A 177 15.35 -15.06 -11.82
C LYS A 177 15.04 -13.73 -11.16
N ILE A 178 15.31 -13.60 -9.87
CA ILE A 178 15.02 -12.37 -9.13
C ILE A 178 16.29 -11.52 -9.01
N GLY A 179 16.26 -10.31 -9.57
CA GLY A 179 17.32 -9.33 -9.40
C GLY A 179 17.21 -8.57 -8.08
N LYS A 180 18.35 -8.18 -7.50
CA LYS A 180 18.38 -7.38 -6.27
C LYS A 180 17.97 -5.94 -6.56
N LEU A 181 16.86 -5.51 -5.97
CA LEU A 181 16.46 -4.11 -5.94
C LEU A 181 17.40 -3.33 -4.98
N ASP A 182 17.79 -2.11 -5.36
CA ASP A 182 18.45 -1.19 -4.43
C ASP A 182 17.55 -1.02 -3.17
N PRO A 183 18.05 -1.36 -1.97
CA PRO A 183 17.24 -1.42 -0.76
C PRO A 183 16.59 -0.07 -0.39
N ASN A 184 17.08 1.06 -0.92
CA ASN A 184 16.49 2.37 -0.71
C ASN A 184 15.15 2.57 -1.44
N TRP A 185 14.84 1.72 -2.43
CA TRP A 185 13.52 1.64 -3.05
C TRP A 185 12.52 0.82 -2.23
N ASN A 186 12.87 0.31 -1.06
CA ASN A 186 11.92 -0.37 -0.17
C ASN A 186 12.45 -0.34 1.27
N VAL A 187 12.42 0.83 1.92
CA VAL A 187 12.90 1.00 3.30
C VAL A 187 11.75 0.76 4.28
N LEU A 188 11.93 -0.17 5.22
CA LEU A 188 10.87 -0.65 6.11
C LEU A 188 10.85 0.16 7.40
N ASP A 189 9.74 0.86 7.69
CA ASP A 189 9.41 1.55 8.95
C ASP A 189 10.38 2.65 9.45
N TYR A 190 11.38 3.05 8.68
CA TYR A 190 12.22 4.21 9.00
C TYR A 190 12.56 5.03 7.76
N VAL A 191 12.97 6.29 7.97
CA VAL A 191 13.47 7.17 6.90
C VAL A 191 14.86 7.71 7.21
N ASN A 192 15.70 7.80 6.19
CA ASN A 192 16.97 8.53 6.22
C ASN A 192 17.13 9.35 4.92
N GLN A 193 18.25 10.04 4.78
CA GLN A 193 18.53 10.91 3.62
C GLN A 193 18.58 10.18 2.27
N ASP A 194 18.84 8.87 2.27
CA ASP A 194 19.00 8.05 1.06
C ASP A 194 17.70 7.32 0.67
N THR A 195 16.68 7.37 1.53
CA THR A 195 15.40 6.68 1.32
C THR A 195 14.67 7.21 0.08
N LYS A 196 14.32 6.31 -0.85
CA LYS A 196 13.57 6.61 -2.08
C LYS A 196 12.10 6.23 -1.95
N LEU A 197 11.81 5.08 -1.33
CA LEU A 197 10.46 4.67 -0.90
C LEU A 197 10.53 4.24 0.57
N ILE A 198 9.66 4.80 1.41
CA ILE A 198 9.39 4.31 2.76
C ILE A 198 8.14 3.44 2.75
N HIS A 199 8.21 2.26 3.35
CA HIS A 199 7.12 1.30 3.53
C HIS A 199 6.78 1.22 5.02
N TYR A 200 5.58 1.69 5.41
CA TYR A 200 5.05 1.57 6.77
C TYR A 200 4.48 0.17 7.00
N THR A 201 5.36 -0.83 7.00
CA THR A 201 4.99 -2.25 6.98
C THR A 201 4.54 -2.79 8.34
N ASN A 202 4.92 -2.18 9.46
CA ASN A 202 4.51 -2.66 10.78
C ASN A 202 3.08 -2.21 11.11
N LEU A 203 2.14 -3.16 10.97
CA LEU A 203 0.70 -2.94 11.19
C LEU A 203 0.35 -2.38 12.57
N HIS A 204 1.20 -2.58 13.58
CA HIS A 204 0.98 -2.09 14.93
C HIS A 204 1.43 -0.64 15.16
N THR A 205 2.09 -0.04 14.18
CA THR A 205 2.64 1.32 14.28
C THR A 205 2.24 2.22 13.12
N GLN A 206 1.52 1.72 12.10
CA GLN A 206 1.08 2.51 10.95
C GLN A 206 0.47 3.87 11.37
N PRO A 207 0.99 5.03 10.88
CA PRO A 207 0.64 6.36 11.40
C PRO A 207 -0.85 6.73 11.37
N TRP A 208 -1.61 6.16 10.42
CA TRP A 208 -3.06 6.38 10.29
C TRP A 208 -3.90 5.51 11.22
N LYS A 209 -3.31 4.49 11.82
CA LYS A 209 -3.96 3.59 12.79
C LYS A 209 -3.47 3.83 14.22
N HIS A 210 -2.21 4.24 14.36
CA HIS A 210 -1.55 4.41 15.65
C HIS A 210 -0.84 5.77 15.74
N PRO A 211 -0.87 6.43 16.91
CA PRO A 211 -0.09 7.64 17.14
C PRO A 211 1.38 7.31 17.42
N HIS A 212 2.23 8.33 17.26
CA HIS A 212 3.64 8.33 17.67
C HIS A 212 4.56 7.36 16.92
N HIS A 213 4.27 7.04 15.65
CA HIS A 213 5.29 6.39 14.81
C HIS A 213 6.53 7.31 14.72
N PRO A 214 7.77 6.83 14.92
CA PRO A 214 8.97 7.67 14.91
C PRO A 214 9.05 8.58 13.67
N ASP A 215 8.86 7.98 12.48
CA ASP A 215 8.83 8.69 11.20
C ASP A 215 7.41 8.99 10.68
N GLY A 216 6.40 8.97 11.54
CA GLY A 216 5.01 9.19 11.12
C GLY A 216 4.71 10.63 10.73
N LYS A 217 5.53 11.60 11.18
CA LYS A 217 5.39 13.01 10.76
C LYS A 217 5.47 13.15 9.24
N LEU A 218 6.33 12.36 8.59
CA LEU A 218 6.46 12.34 7.13
C LEU A 218 5.14 11.96 6.46
N TRP A 219 4.49 10.88 6.91
CA TRP A 219 3.19 10.48 6.37
C TRP A 219 2.14 11.59 6.50
N PHE A 220 2.07 12.24 7.67
CA PHE A 220 1.13 13.34 7.87
C PHE A 220 1.47 14.58 7.04
N THR A 221 2.73 14.82 6.68
CA THR A 221 3.09 15.86 5.71
C THR A 221 2.44 15.56 4.35
N TYR A 222 2.65 14.37 3.78
CA TYR A 222 2.04 14.03 2.49
C TYR A 222 0.52 13.93 2.55
N PHE A 223 -0.05 13.47 3.67
CA PHE A 223 -1.50 13.44 3.88
C PHE A 223 -2.10 14.85 3.81
N ASN A 224 -1.53 15.82 4.52
CA ASN A 224 -2.03 17.19 4.49
C ASN A 224 -1.82 17.85 3.12
N GLU A 225 -0.69 17.57 2.46
CA GLU A 225 -0.43 18.06 1.11
C GLU A 225 -1.39 17.45 0.07
N ALA A 226 -1.72 16.15 0.19
CA ALA A 226 -2.68 15.48 -0.67
C ALA A 226 -4.11 16.03 -0.48
N ILE A 227 -4.48 16.40 0.76
CA ILE A 227 -5.74 17.14 1.02
C ILE A 227 -5.70 18.50 0.32
N ALA A 228 -4.63 19.28 0.52
CA ALA A 228 -4.50 20.61 -0.05
C ALA A 228 -4.50 20.60 -1.59
N ALA A 229 -3.97 19.55 -2.20
CA ALA A 229 -3.96 19.33 -3.64
C ALA A 229 -5.25 18.69 -4.19
N GLY A 230 -6.23 18.36 -3.34
CA GLY A 230 -7.52 17.80 -3.73
C GLY A 230 -7.54 16.29 -4.03
N TYR A 231 -6.43 15.57 -3.80
CA TYR A 231 -6.38 14.11 -3.96
C TYR A 231 -7.17 13.37 -2.87
N ILE A 232 -7.17 13.93 -1.66
CA ILE A 232 -7.95 13.43 -0.52
C ILE A 232 -9.06 14.42 -0.21
N THR A 233 -10.30 13.97 -0.36
CA THR A 233 -11.50 14.76 -0.09
C THR A 233 -11.99 14.57 1.34
N GLN A 234 -12.88 15.46 1.80
CA GLN A 234 -13.55 15.28 3.09
C GLN A 234 -14.34 13.97 3.15
N GLN A 235 -14.96 13.56 2.03
CA GLN A 235 -15.71 12.32 1.93
C GLN A 235 -14.81 11.09 2.15
N ASP A 236 -13.57 11.09 1.63
CA ASP A 236 -12.62 9.99 1.86
C ASP A 236 -12.27 9.86 3.34
N ILE A 237 -12.07 10.99 4.01
CA ILE A 237 -11.74 11.05 5.44
C ILE A 237 -12.93 10.55 6.26
N ASP A 238 -14.12 11.07 6.00
CA ASP A 238 -15.35 10.68 6.70
C ASP A 238 -15.64 9.20 6.53
N LEU A 239 -15.54 8.67 5.30
CA LEU A 239 -15.72 7.25 5.01
C LEU A 239 -14.73 6.37 5.78
N SER A 240 -13.46 6.79 5.81
CA SER A 240 -12.39 6.05 6.51
C SER A 240 -12.58 6.06 8.02
N LEU A 241 -13.10 7.15 8.58
CA LEU A 241 -13.45 7.28 10.00
C LEU A 241 -14.68 6.45 10.36
N ASP A 242 -15.72 6.49 9.53
CA ASP A 242 -16.98 5.78 9.78
C ASP A 242 -16.81 4.27 9.69
N ARG A 243 -15.98 3.79 8.76
CA ARG A 243 -15.61 2.38 8.65
C ARG A 243 -14.51 1.94 9.62
N ALA A 244 -14.01 2.86 10.46
CA ALA A 244 -12.95 2.62 11.43
C ALA A 244 -11.65 2.06 10.82
N TYR A 245 -11.34 2.45 9.59
CA TYR A 245 -10.08 2.10 8.91
C TYR A 245 -8.91 2.93 9.43
N VAL A 246 -9.21 4.13 9.95
CA VAL A 246 -8.24 5.02 10.58
C VAL A 246 -8.68 5.45 11.97
N ARG A 247 -7.71 5.89 12.77
CA ARG A 247 -7.96 6.42 14.12
C ARG A 247 -8.82 7.69 14.08
N ARG A 248 -9.70 7.86 15.08
CA ARG A 248 -10.69 8.96 15.14
C ARG A 248 -10.08 10.36 15.19
N ASP A 249 -8.83 10.47 15.63
CA ASP A 249 -8.08 11.72 15.74
C ASP A 249 -7.01 11.85 14.65
N ILE A 250 -7.23 11.25 13.47
CA ILE A 250 -6.33 11.32 12.31
C ILE A 250 -5.96 12.78 11.97
N MET A 251 -6.91 13.71 12.06
CA MET A 251 -6.68 15.13 11.77
C MET A 251 -5.77 15.85 12.79
N ASN A 252 -5.40 15.21 13.90
CA ASN A 252 -4.50 15.77 14.89
C ASN A 252 -3.01 15.42 14.65
N GLY A 253 -2.68 14.84 13.48
CA GLY A 253 -1.30 14.56 13.08
C GLY A 253 -0.67 13.37 13.81
N ASN A 254 0.64 13.15 13.65
CA ASN A 254 1.30 11.95 14.19
C ASN A 254 1.23 11.83 15.72
N SER A 255 1.31 12.95 16.44
CA SER A 255 1.32 13.01 17.91
C SER A 255 0.15 13.86 18.41
N PRO A 256 -1.06 13.29 18.49
CA PRO A 256 -2.25 14.02 18.90
C PRO A 256 -2.10 14.49 20.36
N SER A 257 -2.46 15.74 20.64
CA SER A 257 -2.43 16.24 22.02
C SER A 257 -3.62 15.71 22.81
N LEU A 258 -3.35 15.16 24.00
CA LEU A 258 -4.39 14.70 24.94
C LEU A 258 -5.41 15.81 25.29
N LEU A 259 -4.98 17.08 25.23
CA LEU A 259 -5.78 18.25 25.60
C LEU A 259 -7.01 18.49 24.71
N LYS A 260 -6.99 18.09 23.42
CA LYS A 260 -8.14 18.27 22.52
C LYS A 260 -9.28 17.28 22.81
N LEU A 261 -8.95 16.05 23.20
CA LEU A 261 -9.95 15.01 23.53
C LEU A 261 -10.74 15.35 24.80
N ASP A 262 -10.08 15.96 25.80
CA ASP A 262 -10.73 16.42 27.03
C ASP A 262 -11.66 17.60 26.81
N TYR A 263 -11.37 18.48 25.85
CA TYR A 263 -12.24 19.60 25.52
C TYR A 263 -13.57 19.12 24.93
N ILE A 264 -13.53 18.14 24.02
CA ILE A 264 -14.74 17.55 23.42
C ILE A 264 -15.55 16.77 24.47
N LYS A 265 -14.89 15.98 25.33
CA LYS A 265 -15.56 15.28 26.44
C LYS A 265 -16.19 16.25 27.45
N LYS A 266 -15.51 17.34 27.80
CA LYS A 266 -16.06 18.39 28.68
C LYS A 266 -17.27 19.09 28.04
N SER A 267 -17.21 19.43 26.76
CA SER A 267 -18.31 20.07 26.04
C SER A 267 -19.55 19.18 25.96
N ILE A 268 -19.38 17.89 25.63
CA ILE A 268 -20.49 16.91 25.62
C ILE A 268 -21.06 16.71 27.04
N GLY A 269 -20.20 16.69 28.06
CA GLY A 269 -20.61 16.63 29.46
C GLY A 269 -21.39 17.87 29.93
N MET A 270 -21.02 19.07 29.48
CA MET A 270 -21.75 20.31 29.77
C MET A 270 -23.11 20.34 29.07
N VAL A 271 -23.20 19.95 27.80
CA VAL A 271 -24.47 19.88 27.06
C VAL A 271 -25.43 18.90 27.73
N LYS A 272 -24.97 17.70 28.10
CA LYS A 272 -25.79 16.72 28.84
C LYS A 272 -26.26 17.24 30.21
N LYS A 273 -25.44 18.01 30.93
CA LYS A 273 -25.83 18.64 32.21
C LYS A 273 -26.87 19.75 32.00
N SER A 274 -26.74 20.57 30.97
CA SER A 274 -27.69 21.64 30.66
C SER A 274 -29.06 21.10 30.23
N VAL A 275 -29.10 20.05 29.41
CA VAL A 275 -30.35 19.37 29.03
C VAL A 275 -31.02 18.70 30.23
N ARG A 276 -30.25 18.19 31.20
CA ARG A 276 -30.78 17.58 32.43
C ARG A 276 -31.33 18.64 33.42
N LYS A 277 -30.76 19.85 33.46
CA LYS A 277 -31.30 20.98 34.24
C LYS A 277 -32.62 21.52 33.68
N LEU A 278 -32.78 21.51 32.36
CA LEU A 278 -34.01 21.95 31.68
C LEU A 278 -35.19 20.96 31.81
N ARG A 279 -34.93 19.72 32.23
CA ARG A 279 -35.93 18.65 32.39
C ARG A 279 -36.34 18.38 33.84
N GLN A 280 -35.89 19.16 34.82
CA GLN A 280 -36.40 19.02 36.19
C GLN A 280 -37.76 19.72 36.31
N PRO A 281 -38.85 19.00 36.64
CA PRO A 281 -40.14 19.64 36.86
C PRO A 281 -40.05 20.54 38.10
N LYS A 282 -40.48 21.79 37.97
CA LYS A 282 -40.73 22.66 39.12
C LYS A 282 -41.91 22.06 39.90
N LEU A 283 -41.60 21.38 40.99
CA LEU A 283 -42.61 21.01 41.99
C LEU A 283 -42.97 22.29 42.76
N ALA A 284 -44.26 22.61 42.75
CA ALA A 284 -44.90 23.59 43.62
C ALA A 284 -45.03 23.06 45.05
#